data_AF-R7ZXP4-F1
#
_entry.id   AF-R7ZXP4-F1
#
_cell.length_a   1.000
_cell.length_b   1.000
_cell.length_c   1.000
_cell.angle_alpha   90.00
_cell.angle_beta   90.00
_cell.angle_gamma   90.00
#
_symmetry.space_group_name_H-M   'P 1'
#
loop_
_entity.id
_entity.type
_entity.pdbx_description
1 polymer ?
#
loop_
_entity_poly.entity_id
_entity_poly.type
_entity_poly.pdbx_seq_one_letter_code
_entity_poly.pdbx_strand_id
1 'polypeptide(L)'
;MVWQGMGMVIGVYGLGYWWASYNPYRHWPIVAVGFLGKLFGPIGFLVNYLTGEAPASFGYTLITNDLIWWIPFFLILKKVHTEYRWALH
;
A
#
# COMPACT_ATOMS: atom_id res chain seq x y z
N MET A 1 14.19 -0.32 19.62
CA MET A 1 14.27 -1.55 18.81
C MET A 1 13.15 -1.67 17.79
N VAL A 2 11.87 -1.43 18.17
CA VAL A 2 10.71 -1.50 17.24
C VAL A 2 10.90 -0.64 15.97
N TRP A 3 11.34 0.60 16.13
CA TRP A 3 11.59 1.53 15.00
C TRP A 3 12.69 1.07 14.03
N GLN A 4 13.73 0.40 14.52
CA GLN A 4 14.81 -0.12 13.68
C GLN A 4 14.34 -1.33 12.87
N GLY A 5 13.57 -2.23 13.47
CA GLY A 5 12.95 -3.36 12.77
C GLY A 5 11.94 -2.90 11.72
N MET A 6 11.08 -1.93 12.07
CA MET A 6 10.11 -1.35 11.15
C MET A 6 10.79 -0.63 9.98
N GLY A 7 11.85 0.14 10.24
CA GLY A 7 12.66 0.79 9.20
C GLY A 7 13.31 -0.20 8.24
N MET A 8 13.86 -1.31 8.73
CA MET A 8 14.43 -2.37 7.89
C MET A 8 13.37 -2.99 6.98
N VAL A 9 12.21 -3.34 7.54
CA VAL A 9 11.09 -3.93 6.78
C VAL A 9 10.61 -2.96 5.70
N ILE A 10 10.39 -1.69 6.04
CA ILE A 10 9.99 -0.65 5.08
C ILE A 10 11.05 -0.48 3.98
N GLY A 11 12.35 -0.53 4.32
CA GLY A 11 13.45 -0.46 3.36
C GLY A 11 13.41 -1.59 2.33
N VAL A 12 13.21 -2.83 2.79
CA VAL A 12 13.09 -4.01 1.91
C VAL A 12 11.84 -3.91 1.02
N TYR A 13 10.70 -3.47 1.57
CA TYR A 13 9.51 -3.20 0.77
C TYR A 13 9.76 -2.12 -0.29
N GLY A 14 10.52 -1.08 0.03
CA GLY A 14 10.94 -0.05 -0.91
C GLY A 14 11.69 -0.62 -2.13
N LEU A 15 12.63 -1.55 -1.89
CA LEU A 15 13.32 -2.28 -2.96
C LEU A 15 12.34 -3.13 -3.79
N GLY A 16 11.38 -3.79 -3.14
CA GLY A 16 10.31 -4.53 -3.81
C GLY A 16 9.48 -3.65 -4.75
N TYR A 17 9.12 -2.44 -4.33
CA TYR A 17 8.43 -1.48 -5.20
C TYR A 17 9.30 -0.94 -6.32
N TRP A 18 10.60 -0.73 -6.06
CA TRP A 18 11.53 -0.33 -7.11
C TRP A 18 11.52 -1.40 -8.22
N TRP A 19 11.73 -2.67 -7.89
CA TRP A 19 11.72 -3.73 -8.90
C TRP A 19 10.35 -3.87 -9.58
N ALA A 20 9.26 -3.72 -8.83
CA ALA A 20 7.92 -3.72 -9.39
C ALA A 20 7.67 -2.55 -10.34
N SER A 21 8.32 -1.39 -10.15
CA SER A 21 8.11 -0.21 -11.02
C SER A 21 8.50 -0.46 -12.48
N TYR A 22 9.48 -1.34 -12.74
CA TYR A 22 9.91 -1.69 -14.10
C TYR A 22 8.92 -2.59 -14.84
N ASN A 23 8.19 -3.45 -14.11
CA ASN A 23 7.12 -4.27 -14.68
C ASN A 23 6.07 -4.59 -13.60
N PRO A 24 5.10 -3.68 -13.36
CA PRO A 24 4.17 -3.80 -12.25
C PRO A 24 3.12 -4.90 -12.49
N TYR A 25 2.88 -5.28 -13.75
CA TYR A 25 1.94 -6.34 -14.09
C TYR A 25 2.52 -7.73 -13.82
N ARG A 26 3.83 -7.93 -14.05
CA ARG A 26 4.51 -9.18 -13.71
C ARG A 26 4.68 -9.33 -12.19
N HIS A 27 5.06 -8.25 -11.52
CA HIS A 27 5.26 -8.23 -10.07
C HIS A 27 3.98 -7.83 -9.33
N TRP A 28 2.81 -8.21 -9.85
CA TRP A 28 1.54 -7.85 -9.25
C TRP A 28 1.37 -8.29 -7.78
N PRO A 29 1.99 -9.38 -7.25
CA PRO A 29 1.81 -9.74 -5.85
C PRO A 29 2.35 -8.69 -4.88
N ILE A 30 3.52 -8.09 -5.16
CA ILE A 30 4.06 -7.03 -4.29
C ILE A 30 3.22 -5.75 -4.41
N VAL A 31 2.66 -5.47 -5.59
CA VAL A 31 1.70 -4.38 -5.79
C VAL A 31 0.41 -4.63 -5.01
N ALA A 32 -0.10 -5.86 -4.99
CA ALA A 32 -1.29 -6.24 -4.23
C ALA A 32 -1.08 -6.09 -2.71
N VAL A 33 0.05 -6.58 -2.20
CA VAL A 33 0.45 -6.39 -0.80
C VAL A 33 0.52 -4.90 -0.45
N GLY A 34 1.04 -4.08 -1.36
CA GLY A 34 1.08 -2.64 -1.18
C GLY A 34 -0.26 -1.96 -1.14
N PHE A 35 -1.17 -2.36 -2.04
CA PHE A 35 -2.53 -1.88 -2.05
C PHE A 35 -3.27 -2.21 -0.75
N LEU A 36 -3.11 -3.44 -0.25
CA LEU A 36 -3.65 -3.87 1.03
C LEU A 36 -3.10 -3.03 2.18
N GLY A 37 -1.80 -2.77 2.21
CA GLY A 37 -1.18 -1.87 3.21
C GLY A 37 -1.83 -0.49 3.23
N LYS A 38 -2.07 0.08 2.04
CA LYS A 38 -2.74 1.38 1.89
C LYS A 38 -4.24 1.36 2.19
N LEU A 39 -4.89 0.21 2.17
CA LEU A 39 -6.28 0.03 2.61
C LEU A 39 -6.36 -0.07 4.13
N PHE A 40 -5.49 -0.87 4.75
CA PHE A 40 -5.49 -1.07 6.19
C PHE A 40 -4.99 0.14 6.97
N GLY A 41 -4.11 0.98 6.41
CA GLY A 41 -3.66 2.23 7.05
C GLY A 41 -4.83 3.16 7.42
N PRO A 42 -5.68 3.55 6.46
CA PRO A 42 -6.87 4.36 6.70
C PRO A 42 -7.90 3.70 7.61
N ILE A 43 -8.08 2.38 7.50
CA ILE A 43 -9.00 1.64 8.38
C ILE A 43 -8.50 1.68 9.83
N GLY A 44 -7.21 1.41 10.05
CA GLY A 44 -6.60 1.48 11.37
C GLY A 44 -6.65 2.90 11.95
N PHE A 45 -6.40 3.91 11.13
CA PHE A 45 -6.55 5.31 11.55
C PHE A 45 -8.00 5.64 11.92
N LEU A 46 -8.98 5.20 11.14
CA LEU A 46 -10.40 5.43 11.41
C LEU A 46 -10.82 4.79 12.74
N VAL A 47 -10.37 3.56 13.02
CA VAL A 47 -10.61 2.90 14.31
C VAL A 47 -10.02 3.72 15.46
N ASN A 48 -8.76 4.16 15.35
CA ASN A 48 -8.10 4.96 16.40
C ASN A 48 -8.70 6.36 16.56
N TYR A 49 -9.23 6.93 15.49
CA TYR A 49 -9.96 8.20 15.52
C TYR A 49 -11.30 8.04 16.27
N LEU A 50 -12.04 6.95 16.00
CA LEU A 50 -13.30 6.65 16.68
C LEU A 50 -13.12 6.28 18.16
N THR A 51 -11.98 5.70 18.54
CA THR A 51 -11.64 5.44 19.95
C THR A 51 -11.07 6.66 20.69
N GLY A 52 -10.88 7.79 20.00
CA GLY A 52 -10.39 9.04 20.58
C GLY A 52 -8.89 9.07 20.86
N GLU A 53 -8.14 8.08 20.39
CA GLU A 53 -6.69 7.97 20.61
C GLU A 53 -5.86 8.73 19.57
N ALA A 54 -6.43 9.03 18.39
CA ALA A 54 -5.75 9.71 17.31
C ALA A 54 -6.30 11.12 17.02
N PRO A 55 -5.44 12.15 16.93
CA PRO A 55 -5.86 13.50 16.55
C PRO A 55 -6.30 13.57 15.08
N ALA A 56 -7.39 14.29 14.82
CA ALA A 56 -7.98 14.48 13.47
C ALA A 56 -6.99 15.07 12.45
N SER A 57 -5.96 15.81 12.92
CA SER A 57 -4.93 16.42 12.08
C SER A 57 -4.14 15.40 11.24
N PHE A 58 -4.02 14.15 11.71
CA PHE A 58 -3.39 13.08 10.95
C PHE A 58 -4.18 12.66 9.69
N GLY A 59 -5.48 12.99 9.63
CA GLY A 59 -6.34 12.66 8.49
C GLY A 59 -5.86 13.30 7.18
N TYR A 60 -5.29 14.51 7.23
CA TYR A 60 -4.75 15.17 6.04
C TYR A 60 -3.53 14.42 5.47
N THR A 61 -2.69 13.87 6.34
CA THR A 61 -1.52 13.07 5.93
C THR A 61 -1.97 11.77 5.25
N LEU A 62 -3.06 11.17 5.71
CA LEU A 62 -3.65 9.96 5.13
C LEU A 62 -4.13 10.14 3.67
N ILE A 63 -4.61 11.33 3.33
CA ILE A 63 -5.11 11.62 1.98
C ILE A 63 -3.98 11.49 0.95
N THR A 64 -2.85 12.17 1.19
CA THR A 64 -1.70 12.15 0.28
C THR A 64 -0.90 10.86 0.40
N ASN A 65 -0.88 10.24 1.58
CA ASN A 65 -0.15 9.00 1.81
C ASN A 65 -0.86 7.79 1.20
N ASP A 66 -2.18 7.65 1.37
CA ASP A 66 -2.89 6.42 1.03
C ASP A 66 -3.93 6.60 -0.07
N LEU A 67 -4.86 7.54 0.10
CA LEU A 67 -6.05 7.65 -0.75
C LEU A 67 -5.71 7.96 -2.22
N ILE A 68 -4.76 8.85 -2.48
CA ILE A 68 -4.31 9.16 -3.85
C ILE A 68 -3.77 7.92 -4.56
N TRP A 69 -3.09 7.05 -3.81
CA TRP A 69 -2.45 5.86 -4.35
C TRP A 69 -3.43 4.70 -4.57
N TRP A 70 -4.63 4.74 -4.01
CA TRP A 70 -5.63 3.70 -4.29
C TRP A 70 -5.96 3.60 -5.77
N ILE A 71 -5.99 4.74 -6.47
CA ILE A 71 -6.30 4.81 -7.90
C ILE A 71 -5.26 4.04 -8.74
N PRO A 72 -3.95 4.37 -8.72
CA PRO A 72 -2.96 3.66 -9.54
C PRO A 72 -2.84 2.18 -9.17
N PHE A 73 -2.86 1.84 -7.87
CA PHE A 73 -2.79 0.45 -7.44
C PHE A 73 -4.00 -0.36 -7.94
N PHE A 74 -5.22 0.21 -7.83
CA PHE A 74 -6.42 -0.43 -8.34
C PHE A 74 -6.38 -0.61 -9.86
N LEU A 75 -5.91 0.39 -10.62
CA LEU A 75 -5.80 0.28 -12.07
C LEU A 75 -4.81 -0.82 -12.50
N ILE A 76 -3.66 -0.93 -11.82
CA ILE A 76 -2.68 -1.99 -12.08
C ILE A 76 -3.29 -3.36 -11.80
N LEU A 77 -3.91 -3.54 -10.63
CA LEU A 77 -4.53 -4.81 -10.25
C LEU A 77 -5.72 -5.18 -11.13
N LYS A 78 -6.54 -4.21 -11.54
CA LYS A 78 -7.63 -4.40 -12.49
C LYS A 78 -7.09 -4.92 -13.83
N LYS A 79 -5.99 -4.33 -14.33
CA LYS A 79 -5.37 -4.76 -15.58
C LYS A 79 -4.77 -6.17 -15.47
N VAL A 80 -4.15 -6.49 -14.34
CA VAL A 80 -3.68 -7.86 -14.03
C VAL A 80 -4.84 -8.86 -14.02
N HIS A 81 -5.98 -8.48 -13.43
CA HIS A 81 -7.17 -9.32 -13.40
C HIS A 81 -7.73 -9.57 -14.81
N THR A 82 -7.83 -8.52 -15.64
CA THR A 82 -8.44 -8.61 -16.98
C THR A 82 -7.54 -9.25 -18.02
N GLU A 83 -6.25 -8.91 -18.05
CA GLU A 83 -5.33 -9.33 -19.11
C GLU A 83 -4.46 -10.53 -18.71
N TYR A 84 -3.98 -10.56 -17.46
CA TYR A 84 -3.06 -11.61 -16.99
C TYR A 84 -3.77 -12.73 -16.24
N ARG A 85 -5.05 -12.56 -15.86
CA ARG A 85 -5.84 -13.54 -15.07
C ARG A 85 -5.11 -14.05 -13.83
N TRP A 86 -4.35 -13.17 -13.16
CA TRP A 86 -3.52 -13.52 -12.00
C TRP A 86 -2.39 -14.54 -12.27
N ALA A 87 -2.05 -14.79 -13.53
CA ALA A 87 -0.93 -15.66 -13.87
C ALA A 87 0.40 -15.06 -13.39
N LEU A 88 1.25 -15.91 -12.80
CA LEU A 88 2.62 -15.60 -12.45
C LEU A 88 3.51 -16.06 -13.61
N HIS A 89 3.79 -15.16 -14.55
CA HIS A 89 4.71 -15.39 -15.67
C HIS A 89 6.14 -14.97 -15.32
#